data_AF-A0A151QT04-F1
#
_entry.id   AF-A0A151QT04-F1
#
_cell.length_a   1.000
_cell.length_b   1.000
_cell.length_c   1.000
_cell.angle_alpha   90.00
_cell.angle_beta   90.00
_cell.angle_gamma   90.00
#
_symmetry.space_group_name_H-M   'P 1'
#
loop_
_entity.id
_entity.type
_entity.pdbx_description
1 polymer ?
#
loop_
_entity_poly.entity_id
_entity_poly.type
_entity_poly.pdbx_seq_one_letter_code
_entity_poly.pdbx_strand_id
1 'polypeptide(L)'
;MLKHLMVGRDGWTLKQPLVDNKLRSSDKEKMCLEDIESNLKKLKYSKVDEFAKDVRIVFSYALQYPSRSEVHKTARKIKDT
;
A
#
# COMPACT_ATOMS: atom_id res chain seq x y z
N MET A 1 -5.71 9.89 -7.75
CA MET A 1 -4.98 8.63 -7.52
C MET A 1 -5.26 8.04 -6.14
N LEU A 2 -4.73 8.58 -5.03
CA LEU A 2 -4.94 8.01 -3.68
C LEU A 2 -6.41 7.92 -3.24
N LYS A 3 -7.17 9.00 -3.44
CA LYS A 3 -8.63 9.04 -3.20
C LYS A 3 -9.42 8.03 -4.04
N HIS A 4 -8.95 7.69 -5.25
CA HIS A 4 -9.57 6.63 -6.07
C HIS A 4 -9.23 5.24 -5.51
N LEU A 5 -7.99 5.05 -5.04
CA LEU A 5 -7.53 3.84 -4.35
C LEU A 5 -8.26 3.57 -3.04
N MET A 6 -8.73 4.61 -2.33
CA MET A 6 -9.39 4.49 -1.03
C MET A 6 -10.92 4.37 -1.10
N VAL A 7 -11.53 4.79 -2.22
CA VAL A 7 -12.99 4.83 -2.44
C VAL A 7 -13.45 3.71 -3.38
N GLY A 8 -12.55 3.11 -4.17
CA GLY A 8 -12.86 1.99 -5.06
C GLY A 8 -13.18 0.69 -4.32
N ARG A 9 -14.05 -0.14 -4.94
CA ARG A 9 -14.50 -1.47 -4.47
C ARG A 9 -13.36 -2.42 -4.06
N ASP A 10 -12.19 -2.22 -4.66
CA ASP A 10 -10.98 -3.05 -4.49
C ASP A 10 -9.97 -2.43 -3.49
N GLY A 11 -10.23 -1.24 -2.96
CA GLY A 11 -9.32 -0.45 -2.13
C GLY A 11 -9.28 -0.83 -0.65
N TRP A 12 -10.33 -1.51 -0.17
CA TRP A 12 -10.48 -1.89 1.24
C TRP A 12 -9.39 -2.84 1.73
N THR A 13 -8.89 -3.72 0.85
CA THR A 13 -7.88 -4.74 1.17
C THR A 13 -6.48 -4.18 1.43
N LEU A 14 -6.23 -2.93 1.05
CA LEU A 14 -4.95 -2.24 1.25
C LEU A 14 -4.99 -1.19 2.38
N LYS A 15 -6.17 -1.00 3.00
CA LYS A 15 -6.36 -0.03 4.08
C LYS A 15 -5.72 -0.52 5.37
N GLN A 16 -5.99 -1.76 5.76
CA GLN A 16 -5.46 -2.31 7.00
C GLN A 16 -4.01 -2.78 6.84
N PRO A 17 -3.23 -2.77 7.93
CA PRO A 17 -1.96 -3.49 7.97
C PRO A 17 -2.17 -4.90 7.46
N LEU A 18 -1.38 -5.30 6.46
CA LEU A 18 -1.42 -6.64 5.89
C LEU A 18 -1.03 -7.63 7.00
N VAL A 19 -2.02 -8.10 7.77
CA VAL A 19 -1.85 -9.04 8.89
C VAL A 19 -1.88 -10.46 8.35
N ASP A 20 -1.04 -10.79 7.38
CA ASP A 20 -0.76 -12.20 7.08
C ASP A 20 0.46 -12.64 7.86
N ASN A 21 0.20 -13.52 8.83
CA ASN A 21 1.13 -14.12 9.78
C ASN A 21 2.25 -14.97 9.13
N LYS A 22 2.39 -14.90 7.80
CA LYS A 22 3.36 -15.64 6.98
C LYS A 22 4.50 -14.78 6.44
N LEU A 23 4.40 -13.44 6.52
CA LEU A 23 5.50 -12.53 6.17
C LEU A 23 6.31 -12.18 7.43
N ARG A 24 6.90 -13.19 8.06
CA ARG A 24 7.57 -13.10 9.37
C ARG A 24 9.02 -12.63 9.33
N SER A 25 9.46 -11.95 8.28
CA SER A 25 10.88 -11.63 8.13
C SER A 25 11.10 -10.34 7.36
N SER A 26 10.79 -9.22 8.02
CA SER A 26 11.63 -8.03 7.96
C SER A 26 11.02 -6.97 8.86
N ASP A 27 11.82 -6.41 9.76
CA ASP A 27 11.58 -5.16 10.49
C ASP A 27 11.47 -3.92 9.57
N LYS A 28 10.87 -4.09 8.40
CA LYS A 28 10.49 -3.01 7.51
C LYS A 28 9.09 -2.61 7.95
N GLU A 29 9.01 -1.46 8.60
CA GLU A 29 7.76 -0.78 8.97
C GLU A 29 6.65 -1.16 8.00
N LYS A 30 5.57 -1.73 8.56
CA LYS A 30 4.36 -2.12 7.83
C LYS A 30 3.67 -0.84 7.36
N MET A 31 4.26 -0.18 6.36
CA MET A 31 3.73 1.03 5.79
C MET A 31 2.48 0.64 5.02
N CYS A 32 1.34 1.25 5.37
CA CYS A 32 0.04 0.97 4.78
C CYS A 32 -0.56 2.24 4.17
N LEU A 33 -1.62 2.11 3.36
CA LEU A 33 -2.24 3.28 2.75
C LEU A 33 -2.82 4.27 3.78
N GLU A 34 -3.28 3.78 4.94
CA GLU A 34 -3.74 4.61 6.05
C GLU A 34 -2.60 5.43 6.68
N ASP A 35 -1.39 4.87 6.77
CA ASP A 35 -0.21 5.57 7.28
C ASP A 35 0.24 6.66 6.30
N ILE A 36 0.25 6.34 4.99
CA ILE A 36 0.56 7.31 3.94
C ILE A 36 -0.45 8.45 3.93
N GLU A 37 -1.76 8.15 4.04
CA GLU A 37 -2.79 9.18 4.11
C GLU A 37 -2.61 10.07 5.36
N SER A 38 -2.32 9.46 6.50
CA SER A 38 -2.05 10.18 7.76
C SER A 38 -0.81 11.06 7.66
N ASN A 39 0.28 10.57 7.06
CA ASN A 39 1.51 11.33 6.86
C ASN A 39 1.30 12.48 5.86
N LEU A 40 0.47 12.27 4.84
CA LEU A 40 0.10 13.30 3.88
C LEU A 40 -0.73 14.42 4.55
N LYS A 41 -1.73 14.04 5.36
CA LYS A 41 -2.55 15.01 6.13
C LYS A 41 -1.73 15.79 7.16
N LYS A 42 -0.73 15.14 7.76
CA LYS A 42 0.20 15.76 8.72
C LYS A 42 1.35 16.52 8.04
N LEU A 43 1.36 16.62 6.70
CA LEU A 43 2.42 17.27 5.90
C LEU A 43 3.83 16.78 6.26
N LYS A 44 3.97 15.49 6.60
CA LYS A 44 5.25 14.88 6.98
C LYS A 44 6.20 14.65 5.80
N TYR A 45 5.65 14.60 4.59
CA TYR A 45 6.44 14.48 3.38
C TYR A 45 7.02 15.83 3.00
N SER A 46 8.34 15.96 3.08
CA SER A 46 9.03 17.16 2.62
C SER A 46 9.26 17.12 1.11
N LYS A 47 9.40 15.91 0.55
CA LYS A 47 9.65 15.69 -0.88
C LYS A 47 8.68 14.67 -1.48
N VAL A 48 8.40 14.84 -2.77
CA VAL A 48 7.58 13.89 -3.55
C VAL A 48 8.21 12.49 -3.58
N ASP A 49 9.54 12.41 -3.58
CA ASP A 49 10.27 11.13 -3.58
C ASP A 49 10.04 10.30 -2.31
N GLU A 50 9.86 10.95 -1.16
CA GLU A 50 9.58 10.29 0.12
C GLU A 50 8.19 9.65 0.09
N PHE A 51 7.20 10.40 -0.41
CA PHE A 51 5.85 9.88 -0.64
C PHE A 51 5.86 8.72 -1.65
N ALA A 52 6.56 8.88 -2.78
CA ALA A 52 6.65 7.85 -3.80
C ALA A 52 7.33 6.57 -3.29
N LYS A 53 8.34 6.70 -2.42
CA LYS A 53 9.02 5.58 -1.77
C LYS A 53 8.06 4.76 -0.92
N ASP A 54 7.26 5.41 -0.08
CA ASP A 54 6.31 4.72 0.79
C ASP A 54 5.20 4.02 -0.01
N VAL A 55 4.70 4.68 -1.06
CA VAL A 55 3.75 4.09 -1.99
C VAL A 55 4.35 2.83 -2.65
N ARG A 56 5.58 2.91 -3.15
CA ARG A 56 6.28 1.74 -3.74
C ARG A 56 6.44 0.60 -2.73
N ILE A 57 6.68 0.89 -1.46
CA ILE A 57 6.77 -0.11 -0.39
C ILE A 57 5.43 -0.85 -0.25
N VAL A 58 4.31 -0.14 -0.14
CA VAL A 58 2.96 -0.73 -0.07
C VAL A 58 2.69 -1.65 -1.27
N PHE A 59 2.98 -1.17 -2.48
CA PHE A 59 2.79 -1.98 -3.69
C PHE A 59 3.71 -3.20 -3.74
N SER A 60 4.96 -3.08 -3.28
CA SER A 60 5.88 -4.21 -3.22
C SER A 60 5.39 -5.32 -2.29
N TYR A 61 4.72 -4.97 -1.18
CA TYR A 61 4.07 -5.95 -0.31
C TYR A 61 2.84 -6.55 -0.96
N ALA A 62 2.00 -5.71 -1.57
CA ALA A 62 0.77 -6.19 -2.19
C ALA A 62 1.04 -7.16 -3.37
N LEU A 63 2.16 -7.01 -4.08
CA LEU A 63 2.61 -7.93 -5.13
C LEU A 63 3.27 -9.22 -4.61
N GLN A 64 3.62 -9.29 -3.33
CA GLN A 64 4.14 -10.52 -2.70
C GLN A 64 3.01 -11.46 -2.25
N TYR A 65 1.76 -10.98 -2.24
CA TYR A 65 0.62 -11.82 -1.96
C TYR A 65 0.42 -12.90 -3.04
N PRO A 66 -0.22 -14.04 -2.72
CA PRO A 66 -0.56 -15.03 -3.72
C PRO A 66 -1.35 -14.39 -4.87
N SER A 67 -1.06 -14.77 -6.12
CA SER A 67 -1.65 -14.16 -7.31
C SER A 67 -3.17 -14.20 -7.39
N ARG A 68 -3.78 -15.12 -6.63
CA ARG A 68 -5.23 -15.27 -6.50
C ARG A 68 -5.86 -14.33 -5.49
N SER A 69 -5.08 -13.69 -4.61
CA SER A 69 -5.58 -12.75 -3.62
C SER A 69 -6.05 -11.46 -4.29
N GLU A 70 -7.07 -10.84 -3.71
CA GLU A 70 -7.56 -9.55 -4.20
C GLU A 70 -6.49 -8.46 -4.04
N VAL A 71 -5.64 -8.53 -3.01
CA VAL A 71 -4.49 -7.64 -2.80
C VAL A 71 -3.53 -7.67 -4.00
N HIS A 72 -3.18 -8.86 -4.49
CA HIS A 72 -2.28 -9.01 -5.64
C HIS A 72 -2.92 -8.54 -6.94
N LYS A 73 -4.20 -8.87 -7.16
CA LYS A 73 -4.94 -8.44 -8.36
C LYS A 73 -5.05 -6.91 -8.42
N THR A 74 -5.37 -6.26 -7.31
CA THR A 74 -5.47 -4.80 -7.22
C THR A 74 -4.11 -4.14 -7.44
N ALA A 75 -3.05 -4.66 -6.82
CA ALA A 75 -1.70 -4.15 -7.01
C ALA A 75 -1.22 -4.25 -8.47
N ARG A 76 -1.52 -5.37 -9.15
CA ARG A 76 -1.21 -5.56 -10.57
C ARG A 76 -1.97 -4.55 -11.45
N LYS A 77 -3.28 -4.39 -11.28
CA LYS A 77 -4.07 -3.41 -12.04
C LYS A 77 -3.50 -2.00 -11.94
N ILE A 78 -3.07 -1.60 -10.74
CA ILE A 78 -2.53 -0.26 -10.50
C ILE A 78 -1.10 -0.10 -11.04
N LYS A 79 -0.30 -1.17 -11.04
CA LYS A 79 1.02 -1.15 -11.70
C LYS A 79 0.91 -0.95 -13.21
N ASP A 80 -0.15 -1.49 -13.82
CA ASP A 80 -0.37 -1.43 -15.28
C ASP A 80 -1.13 -0.16 -15.72
N THR A 81 -1.44 0.77 -14.81
CA THR A 81 -2.07 2.08 -15.07
C THR A 81 -1.02 3.19 -15.08
#